data_AF-A0A8S0VMX7-F1
#
_entry.id   AF-A0A8S0VMX7-F1
#
_cell.length_a   1.000
_cell.length_b   1.000
_cell.length_c   1.000
_cell.angle_alpha   90.00
_cell.angle_beta   90.00
_cell.angle_gamma   90.00
#
_symmetry.space_group_name_H-M   'P 1'
#
loop_
_entity.id
_entity.type
_entity.pdbx_description
1 polymer ?
#
loop_
_entity_poly.entity_id
_entity_poly.type
_entity_poly.pdbx_seq_one_letter_code
_entity_poly.pdbx_strand_id
1 'polypeptide(L)'
;MKSAVGGQAGSYTTNPFDLFEAFFGPSMGGFPGMDGSGFGMPRRSTVTKGEDLRYDMTLEFSAAIFGTEKEFELSHLETCEVCDGTGAKVGSKMRICSTCGGRGQVMRTEQTPFGMFSQVSVCPNCGGNGEMISEFCRKCSGAGRIRVKKDIKVKIPPGVSKGSILRVAGEGDAGPKGGPPGDLYVYLDIEEIPEIQREGINLSSTVSISYLDAILGTIVKAKTVEGTTELQIPPGTQPGDVLVLARKGAPKLNRPSIRGDHLFTIKVSIPKRVSTKERELLEELASLVNTPVNRTKTRPKVQQPAQTTESESGSITQKPDESEVQNDLWKQLKDFAGSVANGALKWFKDNL
;
A
#
# COMPACT_ATOMS: atom_id res chain seq x y z
N MET A 1 21.43 96.07 -20.33
CA MET A 1 21.46 95.79 -21.79
C MET A 1 22.51 94.70 -21.98
N LYS A 2 22.30 93.45 -22.39
CA LYS A 2 21.31 92.76 -23.26
C LYS A 2 21.12 91.32 -22.69
N SER A 3 19.90 90.83 -22.49
CA SER A 3 19.19 89.76 -23.27
C SER A 3 19.89 88.38 -23.22
N ALA A 4 19.38 87.26 -22.67
CA ALA A 4 18.11 86.52 -22.76
C ALA A 4 18.21 85.22 -23.62
N VAL A 5 17.73 84.10 -23.03
CA VAL A 5 17.15 82.86 -23.62
C VAL A 5 18.03 81.62 -23.96
N GLY A 6 17.55 80.46 -23.47
CA GLY A 6 17.75 79.08 -23.96
C GLY A 6 18.46 78.18 -22.95
N GLY A 7 17.92 77.14 -22.31
CA GLY A 7 16.86 76.20 -22.70
C GLY A 7 17.49 74.86 -23.11
N GLN A 8 17.81 73.96 -22.17
CA GLN A 8 18.13 72.57 -22.51
C GLN A 8 17.72 71.61 -21.38
N ALA A 9 16.68 70.83 -21.65
CA ALA A 9 16.24 69.70 -20.85
C ALA A 9 17.19 68.52 -21.08
N GLY A 10 17.89 68.09 -20.03
CA GLY A 10 18.71 66.88 -20.02
C GLY A 10 17.93 65.73 -19.40
N SER A 11 17.42 64.85 -20.25
CA SER A 11 16.88 63.54 -19.89
C SER A 11 18.02 62.59 -19.51
N TYR A 12 18.16 62.28 -18.22
CA TYR A 12 18.87 61.10 -17.73
C TYR A 12 17.95 60.33 -16.80
N THR A 13 17.27 59.31 -17.34
CA THR A 13 16.55 58.30 -16.56
C THR A 13 17.34 57.01 -16.61
N THR A 14 17.95 56.61 -15.51
CA THR A 14 18.42 55.22 -15.34
C THR A 14 18.18 54.73 -13.92
N ASN A 15 16.97 55.01 -13.42
CA ASN A 15 16.37 54.18 -12.38
C ASN A 15 14.94 53.84 -12.80
N PRO A 16 14.60 52.55 -13.00
CA PRO A 16 13.24 52.16 -13.35
C PRO A 16 12.22 52.48 -12.24
N PHE A 17 12.69 52.78 -11.03
CA PHE A 17 11.88 53.26 -9.91
C PHE A 17 11.48 54.74 -10.05
N ASP A 18 12.35 55.62 -10.57
CA ASP A 18 12.03 57.05 -10.77
C ASP A 18 11.00 57.26 -11.88
N LEU A 19 11.00 56.38 -12.90
CA LEU A 19 10.01 56.43 -13.99
C LEU A 19 8.61 56.02 -13.53
N PHE A 20 8.54 55.12 -12.53
CA PHE A 20 7.28 54.68 -11.93
C PHE A 20 6.69 55.76 -11.01
N GLU A 21 7.54 56.43 -10.21
CA GLU A 21 7.11 57.58 -9.40
C GLU A 21 6.65 58.76 -10.25
N ALA A 22 7.32 59.03 -11.38
CA ALA A 22 6.96 60.13 -12.28
C ALA A 22 5.60 59.93 -13.00
N PHE A 23 5.18 58.67 -13.21
CA PHE A 23 3.92 58.36 -13.90
C PHE A 23 2.73 58.16 -12.95
N PHE A 24 2.94 57.62 -11.75
CA PHE A 24 1.85 57.31 -10.81
C PHE A 24 1.73 58.31 -9.64
N GLY A 25 2.69 59.21 -9.45
CA GLY A 25 2.68 60.19 -8.36
C GLY A 25 2.68 59.56 -6.95
N PRO A 26 2.94 60.35 -5.89
CA PRO A 26 3.07 59.83 -4.51
C PRO A 26 1.74 59.32 -3.91
N SER A 27 0.65 59.39 -4.66
CA SER A 27 -0.73 59.26 -4.17
C SER A 27 -1.48 58.03 -4.72
N MET A 28 -0.83 57.20 -5.55
CA MET A 28 -1.36 55.91 -6.05
C MET A 28 -0.54 54.71 -5.53
N GLY A 29 0.01 54.83 -4.32
CA GLY A 29 0.58 53.71 -3.56
C GLY A 29 -0.33 53.19 -2.44
N GLY A 30 -1.57 53.69 -2.36
CA GLY A 30 -2.53 53.39 -1.30
C GLY A 30 -3.26 52.07 -1.49
N PHE A 31 -2.56 50.95 -1.38
CA PHE A 31 -3.18 49.77 -0.78
C PHE A 31 -3.17 49.98 0.74
N PRO A 32 -4.32 49.96 1.43
CA PRO A 32 -4.37 50.14 2.87
C PRO A 32 -3.61 48.99 3.54
N GLY A 33 -2.42 49.27 4.07
CA GLY A 33 -1.60 48.31 4.82
C GLY A 33 -0.11 48.25 4.47
N MET A 34 0.39 49.02 3.51
CA MET A 34 1.81 48.97 3.12
C MET A 34 2.59 50.18 3.63
N ASP A 35 2.97 50.13 4.91
CA ASP A 35 3.94 51.03 5.50
C ASP A 35 5.31 50.88 4.80
N GLY A 36 5.98 51.99 4.50
CA GLY A 36 7.28 52.10 3.83
C GLY A 36 8.49 51.54 4.59
N SER A 37 8.28 50.55 5.46
CA SER A 37 9.29 49.88 6.28
C SER A 37 9.42 48.38 5.97
N GLY A 38 8.75 47.88 4.92
CA GLY A 38 8.50 46.44 4.73
C GLY A 38 9.21 45.71 3.57
N PHE A 39 10.01 46.38 2.73
CA PHE A 39 10.65 45.74 1.56
C PHE A 39 11.90 44.89 1.87
N GLY A 40 12.01 44.36 3.10
CA GLY A 40 12.85 43.19 3.34
C GLY A 40 12.09 41.96 2.87
N MET A 41 12.37 41.48 1.65
CA MET A 41 11.98 40.12 1.24
C MET A 41 12.25 39.19 2.43
N PRO A 42 11.25 38.47 2.97
CA PRO A 42 11.46 37.62 4.14
C PRO A 42 12.60 36.67 3.79
N ARG A 43 13.68 36.71 4.57
CA ARG A 43 14.77 35.72 4.48
C ARG A 43 14.10 34.38 4.60
N ARG A 44 13.83 33.70 3.47
CA ARG A 44 13.28 32.35 3.47
C ARG A 44 14.27 31.54 4.29
N SER A 45 13.83 31.08 5.45
CA SER A 45 14.59 30.14 6.26
C SER A 45 15.08 29.05 5.32
N THR A 46 16.40 28.97 5.13
CA THR A 46 17.08 28.01 4.24
C THR A 46 17.10 26.59 4.82
N VAL A 47 16.27 26.36 5.83
CA VAL A 47 16.23 25.15 6.63
C VAL A 47 15.10 24.29 6.08
N THR A 48 15.46 23.16 5.49
CA THR A 48 14.50 22.20 4.95
C THR A 48 14.32 21.05 5.94
N LYS A 49 13.13 20.46 5.97
CA LYS A 49 12.89 19.19 6.66
C LYS A 49 13.85 18.14 6.12
N GLY A 50 14.32 17.25 6.98
CA GLY A 50 15.06 16.08 6.54
C GLY A 50 14.18 15.06 5.83
N GLU A 51 14.84 14.02 5.32
CA GLU A 51 14.20 13.00 4.50
C GLU A 51 13.43 12.01 5.38
N ASP A 52 12.26 11.60 4.90
CA ASP A 52 11.46 10.59 5.57
C ASP A 52 12.06 9.20 5.28
N LEU A 53 12.05 8.32 6.28
CA LEU A 53 12.61 6.97 6.18
C LEU A 53 11.51 5.93 6.02
N ARG A 54 11.83 4.85 5.31
CA ARG A 54 10.97 3.67 5.17
C ARG A 54 11.62 2.48 5.85
N TYR A 55 10.86 1.79 6.68
CA TYR A 55 11.25 0.52 7.28
C TYR A 55 10.16 -0.52 7.06
N ASP A 56 10.51 -1.63 6.42
CA ASP A 56 9.58 -2.75 6.20
C ASP A 56 9.73 -3.74 7.37
N MET A 57 8.64 -3.97 8.10
CA MET A 57 8.60 -4.86 9.26
C MET A 57 7.60 -5.99 9.01
N THR A 58 8.07 -7.22 9.08
CA THR A 58 7.23 -8.42 9.00
C THR A 58 6.78 -8.82 10.40
N LEU A 59 5.48 -9.03 10.56
CA LEU A 59 4.85 -9.44 11.81
C LEU A 59 4.20 -10.82 11.68
N GLU A 60 4.25 -11.59 12.77
CA GLU A 60 3.40 -12.77 12.90
C GLU A 60 1.92 -12.38 12.94
N PHE A 61 1.06 -13.27 12.42
CA PHE A 61 -0.39 -13.08 12.40
C PHE A 61 -0.99 -12.81 13.79
N SER A 62 -0.49 -13.52 14.81
CA SER A 62 -0.90 -13.35 16.22
C SER A 62 -0.56 -11.94 16.72
N ALA A 63 0.67 -11.47 16.47
CA ALA A 63 1.15 -10.16 16.86
C ALA A 63 0.35 -9.02 16.21
N ALA A 64 -0.05 -9.19 14.94
CA ALA A 64 -0.91 -8.23 14.25
C ALA A 64 -2.31 -8.12 14.86
N ILE A 65 -2.84 -9.21 15.42
CA ILE A 65 -4.18 -9.26 16.02
C ILE A 65 -4.17 -8.72 17.45
N PHE A 66 -3.24 -9.12 18.29
CA PHE A 66 -3.18 -8.68 19.70
C PHE A 66 -2.47 -7.34 19.89
N GLY A 67 -1.69 -6.90 18.91
CA GLY A 67 -0.75 -5.80 19.08
C GLY A 67 0.50 -6.26 19.82
N THR A 68 1.62 -5.60 19.54
CA THR A 68 2.90 -5.91 20.16
C THR A 68 3.78 -4.67 20.20
N GLU A 69 4.77 -4.66 21.08
CA GLU A 69 5.83 -3.67 21.10
C GLU A 69 7.07 -4.33 20.50
N LYS A 70 7.63 -3.72 19.46
CA LYS A 70 8.83 -4.21 18.77
C LYS A 70 9.91 -3.15 18.83
N GLU A 71 11.13 -3.61 19.06
CA GLU A 71 12.34 -2.79 19.04
C GLU A 71 13.21 -3.25 17.88
N PHE A 72 13.74 -2.29 17.12
CA PHE A 72 14.64 -2.56 16.01
C PHE A 72 15.69 -1.47 15.89
N GLU A 73 16.88 -1.85 15.40
CA GLU A 73 17.98 -0.93 15.16
C GLU A 73 17.81 -0.25 13.80
N LEU A 74 17.80 1.09 13.77
CA LEU A 74 17.76 1.90 12.56
C LEU A 74 19.01 2.78 12.46
N SER A 75 19.65 2.77 11.29
CA SER A 75 20.77 3.65 10.96
C SER A 75 20.25 4.87 10.18
N HIS A 76 20.35 6.05 10.77
CA HIS A 76 19.84 7.29 10.18
C HIS A 76 20.76 8.48 10.48
N LEU A 77 20.50 9.61 9.81
CA LEU A 77 21.22 10.85 10.04
C LEU A 77 20.59 11.61 11.21
N GLU A 78 21.36 11.90 12.25
CA GLU A 78 20.95 12.77 13.33
C GLU A 78 21.71 14.11 13.27
N THR A 79 21.12 15.14 13.87
CA THR A 79 21.77 16.44 14.02
C THR A 79 23.03 16.28 14.85
N CYS A 80 24.14 16.84 14.38
CA CYS A 80 25.40 16.72 15.09
C CYS A 80 25.35 17.51 16.41
N GLU A 81 25.27 16.80 17.53
CA GLU A 81 25.21 17.34 18.91
C GLU A 81 26.35 18.30 19.24
N VAL A 82 27.51 18.16 18.60
CA VAL A 82 28.68 19.03 18.88
C VAL A 82 28.50 20.41 18.26
N CYS A 83 27.74 20.56 17.18
CA CYS A 83 27.59 21.85 16.49
C CYS A 83 26.14 22.28 16.29
N ASP A 84 25.19 21.55 16.89
CA ASP A 84 23.75 21.79 16.80
C ASP A 84 23.25 22.02 15.35
N GLY A 85 23.80 21.27 14.40
CA GLY A 85 23.41 21.37 12.99
C GLY A 85 24.10 22.48 12.18
N THR A 86 24.88 23.36 12.81
CA THR A 86 25.55 24.48 12.11
C THR A 86 26.69 24.04 11.21
N GLY A 87 27.31 22.89 11.48
CA GLY A 87 28.50 22.39 10.78
C GLY A 87 29.79 23.13 11.14
N ALA A 88 29.71 24.21 11.93
CA ALA A 88 30.85 24.98 12.41
C ALA A 88 31.38 24.43 13.74
N LYS A 89 32.66 24.65 14.03
CA LYS A 89 33.22 24.33 15.34
C LYS A 89 32.58 25.20 16.42
N VAL A 90 32.31 24.64 17.60
CA VAL A 90 31.75 25.37 18.75
C VAL A 90 32.56 26.64 19.03
N GLY A 91 31.87 27.78 19.14
CA GLY A 91 32.49 29.08 19.39
C GLY A 91 33.16 29.74 18.18
N SER A 92 33.22 29.08 17.02
CA SER A 92 33.67 29.71 15.78
C SER A 92 32.56 30.59 15.20
N LYS A 93 32.95 31.74 14.62
CA LYS A 93 32.02 32.67 13.99
C LYS A 93 31.93 32.37 12.50
N MET A 94 30.72 32.43 11.94
CA MET A 94 30.54 32.44 10.50
C MET A 94 31.25 33.66 9.90
N ARG A 95 31.94 33.47 8.76
CA ARG A 95 32.57 34.56 8.01
C ARG A 95 31.68 34.97 6.85
N ILE A 96 31.56 36.27 6.61
CA ILE A 96 30.83 36.79 5.46
C ILE A 96 31.50 36.29 4.18
N CYS A 97 30.70 35.80 3.23
CA CYS A 97 31.21 35.30 1.97
C CYS A 97 31.82 36.45 1.15
N SER A 98 33.13 36.37 0.88
CA SER A 98 33.86 37.39 0.11
C SER A 98 33.34 37.56 -1.32
N THR A 99 32.80 36.50 -1.92
CA THR A 99 32.34 36.50 -3.31
C THR A 99 31.01 37.26 -3.51
N CYS A 100 30.10 37.22 -2.54
CA CYS A 100 28.81 37.91 -2.63
C CYS A 100 28.62 39.03 -1.59
N GLY A 101 29.60 39.25 -0.71
CA GLY A 101 29.53 40.26 0.34
C GLY A 101 28.35 40.07 1.31
N GLY A 102 27.96 38.82 1.59
CA GLY A 102 26.80 38.54 2.45
C GLY A 102 25.46 38.44 1.74
N ARG A 103 25.40 38.73 0.44
CA ARG A 103 24.12 38.79 -0.30
C ARG A 103 23.57 37.43 -0.73
N GLY A 104 24.38 36.37 -0.68
CA GLY A 104 23.99 35.01 -1.09
C GLY A 104 23.81 34.82 -2.61
N GLN A 105 23.80 35.90 -3.38
CA GLN A 105 23.59 35.89 -4.84
C GLN A 105 24.69 36.71 -5.52
N VAL A 106 25.02 36.33 -6.76
CA VAL A 106 26.00 37.03 -7.61
C VAL A 106 25.38 37.28 -8.98
N MET A 107 25.58 38.49 -9.51
CA MET A 107 25.18 38.83 -10.88
C MET A 107 26.22 38.30 -11.86
N ARG A 108 25.80 37.43 -12.77
CA ARG A 108 26.60 36.97 -13.90
C ARG A 108 26.15 37.72 -15.14
N THR A 109 27.05 38.50 -15.71
CA THR A 109 26.83 39.20 -16.98
C THR A 109 27.53 38.43 -18.08
N GLU A 110 26.77 37.89 -19.00
CA GLU A 110 27.28 37.14 -20.16
C GLU A 110 26.96 37.90 -21.44
N GLN A 111 27.93 37.94 -22.36
CA GLN A 111 27.75 38.60 -23.65
C GLN A 111 27.04 37.63 -24.61
N THR A 112 25.86 38.03 -25.07
CA THR A 112 25.07 37.28 -26.06
C THR A 112 25.09 38.02 -27.40
N PRO A 113 24.76 37.35 -28.54
CA PRO A 113 24.65 38.02 -29.84
C PRO A 113 23.64 39.17 -29.87
N PHE A 114 22.72 39.24 -28.90
CA PHE A 114 21.69 40.26 -28.75
C PHE A 114 22.04 41.35 -27.72
N GLY A 115 23.25 41.33 -27.16
CA GLY A 115 23.73 42.31 -26.17
C GLY A 115 24.20 41.68 -24.85
N MET A 116 24.39 42.52 -23.84
CA MET A 116 24.80 42.08 -22.50
C MET A 116 23.58 41.59 -21.72
N PHE A 117 23.59 40.32 -21.31
CA PHE A 117 22.53 39.74 -20.50
C PHE A 117 23.05 39.50 -19.07
N SER A 118 22.43 40.14 -18.08
CA SER A 118 22.77 39.97 -16.67
C SER A 118 21.73 39.10 -15.98
N GLN A 119 22.16 37.95 -15.48
CA GLN A 119 21.33 37.04 -14.69
C GLN A 119 21.79 37.00 -13.23
N VAL A 120 20.83 37.00 -12.30
CA VAL A 120 21.11 36.78 -10.88
C VAL A 120 21.18 35.28 -10.63
N SER A 121 22.33 34.82 -10.14
CA SER A 121 22.56 33.41 -9.80
C SER A 121 22.91 33.25 -8.32
N VAL A 122 22.66 32.08 -7.75
CA VAL A 122 23.07 31.76 -6.39
C VAL A 122 24.60 31.79 -6.32
N CYS A 123 25.17 32.40 -5.27
CA CYS A 123 26.61 32.48 -5.11
C CYS A 123 27.20 31.05 -5.00
N PRO A 124 28.15 30.65 -5.87
CA PRO A 124 28.68 29.28 -5.89
C PRO A 124 29.52 28.95 -4.65
N ASN A 125 30.06 29.97 -3.97
CA ASN A 125 30.96 29.79 -2.84
C ASN A 125 30.21 29.55 -1.52
N CYS A 126 29.10 30.27 -1.28
CA CYS A 126 28.28 30.10 -0.07
C CYS A 126 26.95 29.38 -0.30
N GLY A 127 26.65 28.98 -1.55
CA GLY A 127 25.42 28.26 -1.89
C GLY A 127 24.14 29.00 -1.52
N GLY A 128 24.15 30.34 -1.50
CA GLY A 128 22.99 31.15 -1.14
C GLY A 128 22.97 31.70 0.28
N ASN A 129 23.83 31.22 1.18
CA ASN A 129 23.76 31.58 2.60
C ASN A 129 24.29 32.98 2.92
N GLY A 130 25.12 33.56 2.04
CA GLY A 130 25.82 34.83 2.31
C GLY A 130 26.98 34.69 3.30
N GLU A 131 27.01 33.62 4.08
CA GLU A 131 28.03 33.32 5.09
C GLU A 131 28.70 31.95 4.82
N MET A 132 29.92 31.79 5.30
CA MET A 132 30.73 30.59 5.18
C MET A 132 31.32 30.19 6.53
N ILE A 133 31.47 28.90 6.74
CA ILE A 133 32.08 28.33 7.95
C ILE A 133 33.57 28.65 7.94
N SER A 134 34.08 29.27 9.02
CA SER A 134 35.52 29.53 9.15
C SER A 134 36.32 28.29 9.53
N GLU A 135 35.78 27.50 10.46
CA GLU A 135 36.36 26.25 10.96
C GLU A 135 35.28 25.18 11.01
N PHE A 136 35.47 24.09 10.26
CA PHE A 136 34.52 22.99 10.23
C PHE A 136 34.50 22.21 11.54
N CYS A 137 33.31 21.73 11.91
CA CYS A 137 33.16 20.82 13.04
C CYS A 137 33.88 19.50 12.76
N ARG A 138 34.69 19.01 13.71
CA ARG A 138 35.48 17.77 13.55
C ARG A 138 34.62 16.49 13.51
N LYS A 139 33.46 16.47 14.18
CA LYS A 139 32.59 15.28 14.28
C LYS A 139 31.79 15.04 12.98
N CYS A 140 31.35 16.11 12.31
CA CYS A 140 30.52 16.02 11.09
C CYS A 140 31.20 16.56 9.82
N SER A 141 32.46 17.00 9.92
CA SER A 141 33.25 17.56 8.83
C SER A 141 32.53 18.66 8.03
N GLY A 142 31.74 19.51 8.71
CA GLY A 142 30.98 20.59 8.09
C GLY A 142 29.56 20.23 7.63
N ALA A 143 29.15 18.96 7.68
CA ALA A 143 27.83 18.54 7.20
C ALA A 143 26.67 18.91 8.15
N GLY A 144 26.96 19.16 9.43
CA GLY A 144 25.94 19.46 10.46
C GLY A 144 25.14 18.25 10.93
N ARG A 145 25.35 17.07 10.34
CA ARG A 145 24.65 15.81 10.66
C ARG A 145 25.62 14.64 10.66
N ILE A 146 25.30 13.60 11.43
CA ILE A 146 26.12 12.40 11.62
C ILE A 146 25.24 11.16 11.48
N ARG A 147 25.82 10.06 10.98
CA ARG A 147 25.10 8.78 10.90
C ARG A 147 25.20 8.06 12.23
N VAL A 148 24.06 7.74 12.82
CA VAL A 148 23.91 7.09 14.13
C VAL A 148 23.04 5.85 13.96
N LYS A 149 23.38 4.79 14.70
CA LYS A 149 22.51 3.64 14.87
C LYS A 149 21.73 3.81 16.17
N LYS A 150 20.41 3.71 16.10
CA LYS A 150 19.51 3.94 17.23
C LYS A 150 18.47 2.85 17.29
N ASP A 151 18.21 2.36 18.49
CA ASP A 151 17.13 1.41 18.74
C ASP A 151 15.81 2.18 18.87
N ILE A 152 14.86 1.88 17.98
CA ILE A 152 13.55 2.51 17.94
C ILE A 152 12.52 1.53 18.45
N LYS A 153 11.79 1.93 19.49
CA LYS A 153 10.66 1.19 20.05
C LYS A 153 9.37 1.66 19.41
N VAL A 154 8.68 0.73 18.75
CA VAL A 154 7.43 1.00 18.03
C VAL A 154 6.31 0.17 18.63
N LYS A 155 5.22 0.84 19.02
CA LYS A 155 4.01 0.21 19.55
C LYS A 155 3.02 -0.03 18.43
N ILE A 156 2.76 -1.30 18.15
CA ILE A 156 1.88 -1.74 17.06
C ILE A 156 0.49 -1.95 17.66
N PRO A 157 -0.53 -1.19 17.21
CA PRO A 157 -1.88 -1.34 17.74
C PRO A 157 -2.49 -2.69 17.34
N PRO A 158 -3.41 -3.23 18.15
CA PRO A 158 -4.14 -4.44 17.80
C PRO A 158 -5.01 -4.24 16.55
N GLY A 159 -5.09 -5.27 15.72
CA GLY A 159 -5.98 -5.30 14.56
C GLY A 159 -5.40 -4.65 13.29
N VAL A 160 -4.09 -4.40 13.24
CA VAL A 160 -3.42 -3.91 12.02
C VAL A 160 -3.59 -4.90 10.88
N SER A 161 -3.79 -4.38 9.67
CA SER A 161 -3.93 -5.17 8.45
C SER A 161 -2.63 -5.16 7.64
N LYS A 162 -2.50 -6.09 6.70
CA LYS A 162 -1.36 -6.13 5.76
C LYS A 162 -1.29 -4.81 4.98
N GLY A 163 -0.08 -4.25 4.85
CA GLY A 163 0.14 -2.97 4.19
C GLY A 163 -0.23 -1.74 5.04
N SER A 164 -0.51 -1.91 6.34
CA SER A 164 -0.69 -0.78 7.24
C SER A 164 0.62 -0.01 7.39
N ILE A 165 0.53 1.32 7.48
CA ILE A 165 1.69 2.19 7.64
C ILE A 165 1.60 2.87 9.01
N LEU A 166 2.64 2.72 9.82
CA LEU A 166 2.77 3.37 11.10
C LEU A 166 3.81 4.49 11.01
N ARG A 167 3.40 5.71 11.32
CA ARG A 167 4.28 6.88 11.34
C ARG A 167 4.84 7.10 12.74
N VAL A 168 6.18 7.13 12.83
CA VAL A 168 6.91 7.54 14.02
C VAL A 168 7.49 8.92 13.73
N ALA A 169 6.93 9.94 14.39
CA ALA A 169 7.24 11.33 14.08
C ALA A 169 8.65 11.71 14.55
N GLY A 170 9.41 12.41 13.69
CA GLY A 170 10.73 12.93 14.03
C GLY A 170 11.87 11.90 14.11
N GLU A 171 11.60 10.64 13.76
CA GLU A 171 12.61 9.56 13.70
C GLU A 171 13.12 9.30 12.26
N GLY A 172 12.90 10.25 11.34
CA GLY A 172 13.52 10.26 10.01
C GLY A 172 14.88 10.96 10.03
N ASP A 173 15.48 11.15 8.85
CA ASP A 173 16.80 11.80 8.75
C ASP A 173 16.73 13.28 9.19
N ALA A 174 17.79 13.77 9.82
CA ALA A 174 17.94 15.16 10.21
C ALA A 174 18.04 16.10 9.00
N GLY A 175 17.31 17.21 9.07
CA GLY A 175 17.32 18.24 8.03
C GLY A 175 18.69 18.92 7.91
N PRO A 176 19.11 19.30 6.70
CA PRO A 176 20.36 20.03 6.53
C PRO A 176 20.30 21.38 7.26
N LYS A 177 21.46 21.83 7.75
CA LYS A 177 21.62 23.12 8.46
C LYS A 177 20.77 23.26 9.72
N GLY A 178 20.61 22.17 10.48
CA GLY A 178 19.81 22.16 11.72
C GLY A 178 18.30 22.15 11.46
N GLY A 179 17.87 21.58 10.32
CA GLY A 179 16.46 21.44 10.01
C GLY A 179 15.77 20.35 10.80
N PRO A 180 14.42 20.46 10.95
CA PRO A 180 13.67 19.46 11.66
C PRO A 180 13.83 18.10 10.96
N PRO A 181 13.90 17.01 11.72
CA PRO A 181 14.02 15.68 11.15
C PRO A 181 12.79 15.30 10.33
N GLY A 182 12.98 14.36 9.41
CA GLY A 182 11.93 13.64 8.73
C GLY A 182 11.10 12.77 9.68
N ASP A 183 10.17 12.02 9.13
CA ASP A 183 9.42 10.98 9.85
C ASP A 183 9.85 9.59 9.40
N LEU A 184 9.68 8.60 10.28
CA LEU A 184 9.85 7.19 9.94
C LEU A 184 8.49 6.56 9.63
N TYR A 185 8.36 5.97 8.45
CA TYR A 185 7.20 5.20 8.03
C TYR A 185 7.53 3.71 8.08
N VAL A 186 6.93 3.04 9.06
CA VAL A 186 7.03 1.59 9.24
C VAL A 186 5.91 0.93 8.45
N TYR A 187 6.26 0.20 7.40
CA TYR A 187 5.34 -0.58 6.60
C TYR A 187 5.21 -1.96 7.22
N LEU A 188 4.00 -2.32 7.61
CA LEU A 188 3.70 -3.59 8.27
C LEU A 188 3.28 -4.62 7.23
N ASP A 189 4.09 -5.65 7.09
CA ASP A 189 3.70 -6.89 6.43
C ASP A 189 3.29 -7.94 7.47
N ILE A 190 2.38 -8.83 7.11
CA ILE A 190 1.85 -9.85 8.01
C ILE A 190 2.09 -11.22 7.39
N GLU A 191 2.74 -12.10 8.15
CA GLU A 191 2.87 -13.51 7.80
C GLU A 191 1.50 -14.18 7.88
N GLU A 192 1.01 -14.65 6.74
CA GLU A 192 -0.28 -15.32 6.64
C GLU A 192 -0.15 -16.79 7.05
N ILE A 193 -1.13 -17.28 7.83
CA ILE A 193 -1.21 -18.70 8.21
C ILE A 193 -2.14 -19.39 7.21
N PRO A 194 -1.71 -20.46 6.52
CA PRO A 194 -2.53 -21.07 5.46
C PRO A 194 -3.87 -21.63 5.94
N GLU A 195 -3.99 -21.96 7.23
CA GLU A 195 -5.21 -22.48 7.85
C GLU A 195 -6.22 -21.37 8.24
N ILE A 196 -5.77 -20.11 8.37
CA ILE A 196 -6.58 -18.99 8.86
C ILE A 196 -6.46 -17.83 7.89
N GLN A 197 -7.55 -17.54 7.18
CA GLN A 197 -7.68 -16.40 6.30
C GLN A 197 -8.38 -15.26 7.04
N ARG A 198 -7.99 -14.01 6.75
CA ARG A 198 -8.57 -12.82 7.37
C ARG A 198 -9.41 -12.05 6.38
N GLU A 199 -10.67 -11.83 6.75
CA GLU A 199 -11.64 -11.05 5.99
C GLU A 199 -12.14 -9.89 6.87
N GLY A 200 -11.43 -8.76 6.78
CA GLY A 200 -11.71 -7.58 7.61
C GLY A 200 -11.45 -7.84 9.10
N ILE A 201 -12.53 -7.92 9.89
CA ILE A 201 -12.49 -8.25 11.32
C ILE A 201 -12.78 -9.73 11.59
N ASN A 202 -13.30 -10.46 10.60
CA ASN A 202 -13.61 -11.87 10.75
C ASN A 202 -12.44 -12.73 10.27
N LEU A 203 -12.36 -13.93 10.80
CA LEU A 203 -11.39 -14.94 10.40
C LEU A 203 -12.14 -16.13 9.79
N SER A 204 -11.61 -16.71 8.74
CA SER A 204 -12.15 -17.89 8.08
C SER A 204 -11.15 -19.04 8.13
N SER A 205 -11.62 -20.22 8.52
CA SER A 205 -10.83 -21.44 8.58
C SER A 205 -11.64 -22.63 8.08
N THR A 206 -10.95 -23.66 7.59
CA THR A 206 -11.59 -24.90 7.14
C THR A 206 -11.27 -26.02 8.11
N VAL A 207 -12.31 -26.72 8.60
CA VAL A 207 -12.15 -27.92 9.45
C VAL A 207 -12.67 -29.11 8.69
N SER A 208 -11.85 -30.16 8.60
CA SER A 208 -12.24 -31.41 7.97
C SER A 208 -12.71 -32.41 9.02
N ILE A 209 -13.92 -32.96 8.84
CA ILE A 209 -14.52 -33.96 9.74
C ILE A 209 -14.93 -35.22 8.98
N SER A 210 -15.08 -36.34 9.68
CA SER A 210 -15.60 -37.55 9.06
C SER A 210 -17.11 -37.42 8.81
N TYR A 211 -17.63 -38.19 7.84
CA TYR A 211 -19.07 -38.25 7.60
C TYR A 211 -19.86 -38.78 8.80
N LEU A 212 -19.25 -39.63 9.64
CA LEU A 212 -19.87 -40.14 10.87
C LEU A 212 -20.01 -39.01 11.90
N ASP A 213 -18.93 -38.24 12.10
CA ASP A 213 -18.92 -37.09 13.01
C ASP A 213 -19.93 -36.02 12.58
N ALA A 214 -20.10 -35.82 11.27
CA ALA A 214 -21.09 -34.89 10.73
C ALA A 214 -22.53 -35.34 11.05
N ILE A 215 -22.81 -36.65 11.02
CA ILE A 215 -24.14 -37.21 11.31
C ILE A 215 -24.40 -37.21 12.82
N LEU A 216 -23.45 -37.70 13.62
CA LEU A 216 -23.63 -37.93 15.05
C LEU A 216 -23.35 -36.68 15.90
N GLY A 217 -22.64 -35.70 15.36
CA GLY A 217 -22.08 -34.59 16.12
C GLY A 217 -20.79 -35.00 16.82
N THR A 218 -19.92 -34.04 17.07
CA THR A 218 -18.61 -34.27 17.70
C THR A 218 -18.05 -32.99 18.31
N ILE A 219 -16.95 -33.09 19.05
CA ILE A 219 -16.19 -31.95 19.55
C ILE A 219 -14.78 -32.03 18.96
N VAL A 220 -14.41 -31.06 18.13
CA VAL A 220 -13.11 -31.01 17.47
C VAL A 220 -12.26 -29.89 18.06
N LYS A 221 -10.96 -30.12 18.26
CA LYS A 221 -10.02 -29.06 18.62
C LYS A 221 -9.68 -28.24 17.39
N ALA A 222 -10.24 -27.04 17.30
CA ALA A 222 -9.97 -26.09 16.23
C ALA A 222 -8.83 -25.13 16.64
N LYS A 223 -7.94 -24.83 15.69
CA LYS A 223 -6.90 -23.82 15.89
C LYS A 223 -7.50 -22.43 15.67
N THR A 224 -7.27 -21.55 16.64
CA THR A 224 -7.59 -20.13 16.58
C THR A 224 -6.31 -19.32 16.77
N VAL A 225 -6.38 -18.00 16.60
CA VAL A 225 -5.23 -17.10 16.80
C VAL A 225 -4.75 -17.07 18.26
N GLU A 226 -5.65 -17.35 19.21
CA GLU A 226 -5.34 -17.40 20.65
C GLU A 226 -4.80 -18.75 21.11
N GLY A 227 -4.82 -19.76 20.24
CA GLY A 227 -4.50 -21.14 20.57
C GLY A 227 -5.61 -22.11 20.17
N THR A 228 -5.59 -23.32 20.71
CA THR A 228 -6.57 -24.37 20.41
C THR A 228 -7.82 -24.19 21.25
N THR A 229 -8.99 -24.16 20.60
CA THR A 229 -10.31 -24.07 21.25
C THR A 229 -11.18 -25.23 20.79
N GLU A 230 -12.08 -25.70 21.64
CA GLU A 230 -13.03 -26.75 21.30
C GLU A 230 -14.19 -26.17 20.47
N LEU A 231 -14.39 -26.74 19.28
CA LEU A 231 -15.49 -26.44 18.37
C LEU A 231 -16.52 -27.57 18.48
N GLN A 232 -17.71 -27.24 18.97
CA GLN A 232 -18.83 -28.18 19.01
C GLN A 232 -19.51 -28.24 17.65
N ILE A 233 -19.60 -29.45 17.10
CA ILE A 233 -20.22 -29.71 15.81
C ILE A 233 -21.57 -30.38 16.07
N PRO A 234 -22.69 -29.75 15.72
CA PRO A 234 -24.01 -30.31 15.95
C PRO A 234 -24.23 -31.55 15.06
N PRO A 235 -25.05 -32.52 15.50
CA PRO A 235 -25.47 -33.63 14.65
C PRO A 235 -26.24 -33.12 13.44
N GLY A 236 -26.06 -33.78 12.29
CA GLY A 236 -26.72 -33.40 11.03
C GLY A 236 -26.04 -32.27 10.27
N THR A 237 -24.81 -31.90 10.64
CA THR A 237 -24.01 -30.88 9.94
C THR A 237 -23.79 -31.27 8.47
N GLN A 238 -24.05 -30.34 7.56
CA GLN A 238 -23.86 -30.53 6.13
C GLN A 238 -22.48 -30.08 5.65
N PRO A 239 -21.96 -30.66 4.55
CA PRO A 239 -20.75 -30.16 3.91
C PRO A 239 -20.93 -28.71 3.44
N GLY A 240 -20.03 -27.83 3.84
CA GLY A 240 -20.09 -26.40 3.53
C GLY A 240 -20.77 -25.54 4.59
N ASP A 241 -21.36 -26.15 5.63
CA ASP A 241 -21.91 -25.40 6.76
C ASP A 241 -20.83 -24.56 7.44
N VAL A 242 -21.21 -23.36 7.89
CA VAL A 242 -20.33 -22.42 8.56
C VAL A 242 -20.72 -22.34 10.03
N LEU A 243 -19.83 -22.81 10.91
CA LEU A 243 -19.97 -22.62 12.35
C LEU A 243 -19.25 -21.36 12.80
N VAL A 244 -19.86 -20.63 13.72
CA VAL A 244 -19.34 -19.32 14.19
C VAL A 244 -18.87 -19.44 15.63
N LEU A 245 -17.58 -19.16 15.86
CA LEU A 245 -17.06 -18.86 17.20
C LEU A 245 -17.06 -17.35 17.41
N ALA A 246 -18.04 -16.89 18.20
CA ALA A 246 -18.23 -15.49 18.49
C ALA A 246 -17.03 -14.87 19.22
N ARG A 247 -16.67 -13.63 18.86
CA ARG A 247 -15.59 -12.83 19.48
C ARG A 247 -14.19 -13.46 19.41
N LYS A 248 -13.96 -14.37 18.47
CA LYS A 248 -12.65 -15.01 18.24
C LYS A 248 -11.93 -14.51 16.99
N GLY A 249 -12.48 -13.51 16.29
CA GLY A 249 -11.86 -12.88 15.12
C GLY A 249 -10.78 -11.85 15.45
N ALA A 250 -10.53 -10.91 14.55
CA ALA A 250 -9.60 -9.79 14.75
C ALA A 250 -10.31 -8.58 15.40
N PRO A 251 -9.62 -7.80 16.26
CA PRO A 251 -10.15 -6.55 16.77
C PRO A 251 -10.19 -5.47 15.69
N LYS A 252 -11.13 -4.54 15.81
CA LYS A 252 -11.20 -3.39 14.92
C LYS A 252 -10.11 -2.38 15.27
N LEU A 253 -9.38 -1.91 14.25
CA LEU A 253 -8.38 -0.86 14.41
C LEU A 253 -8.99 0.38 15.12
N ASN A 254 -8.27 0.92 16.10
CA ASN A 254 -8.69 2.02 16.99
C ASN A 254 -9.87 1.73 17.94
N ARG A 255 -10.51 0.56 17.87
CA ARG A 255 -11.59 0.14 18.76
C ARG A 255 -11.42 -1.32 19.17
N PRO A 256 -10.47 -1.62 20.08
CA PRO A 256 -10.13 -2.99 20.46
C PRO A 256 -11.28 -3.73 21.18
N SER A 257 -12.26 -3.02 21.72
CA SER A 257 -13.45 -3.61 22.32
C SER A 257 -14.37 -4.30 21.32
N ILE A 258 -14.33 -3.90 20.05
CA ILE A 258 -15.12 -4.51 18.98
C ILE A 258 -14.24 -5.55 18.30
N ARG A 259 -14.66 -6.81 18.37
CA ARG A 259 -13.96 -7.94 17.77
C ARG A 259 -14.90 -8.71 16.85
N GLY A 260 -14.37 -9.15 15.72
CA GLY A 260 -15.11 -10.03 14.82
C GLY A 260 -15.16 -11.47 15.32
N ASP A 261 -15.64 -12.33 14.44
CA ASP A 261 -15.86 -13.76 14.74
C ASP A 261 -14.92 -14.64 13.94
N HIS A 262 -14.77 -15.89 14.39
CA HIS A 262 -14.04 -16.92 13.64
C HIS A 262 -15.05 -17.89 13.02
N LEU A 263 -15.11 -17.87 11.70
CA LEU A 263 -15.98 -18.69 10.85
C LEU A 263 -15.24 -19.97 10.46
N PHE A 264 -15.83 -21.11 10.77
CA PHE A 264 -15.31 -22.42 10.42
C PHE A 264 -16.18 -23.07 9.36
N THR A 265 -15.65 -23.17 8.14
CA THR A 265 -16.29 -23.91 7.05
C THR A 265 -16.01 -25.39 7.21
N ILE A 266 -17.07 -26.19 7.26
CA ILE A 266 -16.96 -27.63 7.50
C ILE A 266 -16.81 -28.37 6.19
N LYS A 267 -15.72 -29.13 6.07
CA LYS A 267 -15.48 -30.05 4.97
C LYS A 267 -15.68 -31.48 5.43
N VAL A 268 -16.74 -32.13 4.95
CA VAL A 268 -16.99 -33.54 5.28
C VAL A 268 -16.16 -34.44 4.36
N SER A 269 -15.30 -35.27 4.96
CA SER A 269 -14.50 -36.27 4.27
C SER A 269 -15.29 -37.57 4.13
N ILE A 270 -15.68 -37.89 2.88
CA ILE A 270 -16.34 -39.14 2.53
C ILE A 270 -15.30 -40.10 1.93
N PRO A 271 -15.09 -41.29 2.50
CA PRO A 271 -14.08 -42.22 2.02
C PRO A 271 -14.43 -42.75 0.62
N LYS A 272 -13.44 -42.80 -0.28
CA LYS A 272 -13.61 -43.34 -1.65
C LYS A 272 -13.72 -44.87 -1.70
N ARG A 273 -13.25 -45.54 -0.64
CA ARG A 273 -13.25 -46.99 -0.49
C ARG A 273 -13.66 -47.32 0.93
N VAL A 274 -14.53 -48.31 1.08
CA VAL A 274 -14.99 -48.84 2.36
C VAL A 274 -14.69 -50.32 2.41
N SER A 275 -14.38 -50.83 3.60
CA SER A 275 -14.16 -52.26 3.83
C SER A 275 -15.47 -53.05 3.65
N THR A 276 -15.38 -54.38 3.56
CA THR A 276 -16.56 -55.25 3.45
C THR A 276 -17.50 -55.08 4.64
N LYS A 277 -16.95 -55.08 5.86
CA LYS A 277 -17.72 -54.89 7.10
C LYS A 277 -18.39 -53.52 7.17
N GLU A 278 -17.68 -52.44 6.84
CA GLU A 278 -18.27 -51.09 6.82
C GLU A 278 -19.39 -51.00 5.77
N ARG A 279 -19.22 -51.64 4.62
CA ARG A 279 -20.24 -51.68 3.58
C ARG A 279 -21.50 -52.40 4.04
N GLU A 280 -21.37 -53.54 4.70
CA GLU A 280 -22.50 -54.28 5.29
C GLU A 280 -23.29 -53.38 6.25
N LEU A 281 -22.61 -52.71 7.19
CA LEU A 281 -23.24 -51.78 8.14
C LEU A 281 -23.92 -50.57 7.45
N LEU A 282 -23.32 -50.02 6.39
CA LEU A 282 -23.93 -48.93 5.63
C LEU A 282 -25.14 -49.38 4.81
N GLU A 283 -25.16 -50.64 4.34
CA GLU A 283 -26.32 -51.24 3.65
C GLU A 283 -27.46 -51.50 4.65
N GLU A 284 -27.17 -51.98 5.85
CA GLU A 284 -28.15 -52.09 6.93
C GLU A 284 -28.75 -50.72 7.29
N LEU A 285 -27.92 -49.70 7.50
CA LEU A 285 -28.39 -48.35 7.77
C LEU A 285 -29.25 -47.79 6.62
N ALA A 286 -28.88 -48.05 5.37
CA ALA A 286 -29.67 -47.64 4.21
C ALA A 286 -31.05 -48.32 4.16
N SER A 287 -31.15 -49.57 4.63
CA SER A 287 -32.42 -50.30 4.70
C SER A 287 -33.38 -49.68 5.72
N LEU A 288 -32.86 -49.18 6.85
CA LEU A 288 -33.65 -48.52 7.90
C LEU A 288 -34.19 -47.14 7.45
N VAL A 289 -33.44 -46.43 6.60
CA VAL A 289 -33.79 -45.06 6.15
C VAL A 289 -34.86 -45.07 5.03
N ASN A 290 -35.32 -46.25 4.56
CA ASN A 290 -36.40 -46.40 3.58
C ASN A 290 -36.19 -45.61 2.27
N THR A 291 -34.97 -45.61 1.73
CA THR A 291 -34.76 -45.25 0.31
C THR A 291 -34.68 -46.51 -0.54
N PRO A 292 -35.73 -46.87 -1.32
CA PRO A 292 -35.66 -47.97 -2.27
C PRO A 292 -34.78 -47.55 -3.45
N VAL A 293 -33.46 -47.70 -3.32
CA VAL A 293 -32.53 -47.49 -4.42
C VAL A 293 -32.08 -48.85 -4.93
N ASN A 294 -32.49 -49.17 -6.15
CA ASN A 294 -32.06 -50.34 -6.90
C ASN A 294 -30.57 -50.18 -7.26
N ARG A 295 -29.66 -50.55 -6.34
CA ARG A 295 -28.21 -50.40 -6.53
C ARG A 295 -27.65 -51.55 -7.35
N THR A 296 -27.59 -51.40 -8.67
CA THR A 296 -26.78 -52.29 -9.51
C THR A 296 -25.30 -52.20 -9.13
N LYS A 297 -24.64 -53.34 -8.90
CA LYS A 297 -23.21 -53.42 -8.58
C LYS A 297 -22.37 -53.01 -9.80
N THR A 298 -22.15 -51.71 -10.01
CA THR A 298 -21.24 -51.25 -11.05
C THR A 298 -19.80 -51.44 -10.56
N ARG A 299 -19.16 -52.51 -11.03
CA ARG A 299 -17.73 -52.76 -10.80
C ARG A 299 -16.95 -51.75 -11.66
N PRO A 300 -16.06 -50.91 -11.09
CA PRO A 300 -15.25 -50.02 -11.92
C PRO A 300 -14.38 -50.87 -12.85
N LYS A 301 -14.55 -50.73 -14.17
CA LYS A 301 -13.70 -51.37 -15.17
C LYS A 301 -12.34 -50.69 -15.09
N VAL A 302 -11.33 -51.41 -14.59
CA VAL A 302 -9.94 -50.96 -14.60
C VAL A 302 -9.51 -50.85 -16.06
N GLN A 303 -9.40 -49.63 -16.58
CA GLN A 303 -8.75 -49.38 -17.86
C GLN A 303 -7.24 -49.45 -17.61
N GLN A 304 -6.57 -50.41 -18.24
CA GLN A 304 -5.11 -50.45 -18.30
C GLN A 304 -4.62 -49.33 -19.24
N PRO A 305 -3.53 -48.61 -18.89
CA PRO A 305 -2.93 -47.64 -19.79
C PRO A 305 -2.22 -48.38 -20.93
N ALA A 306 -2.67 -48.16 -22.16
CA ALA A 306 -1.94 -48.60 -23.35
C ALA A 306 -0.65 -47.78 -23.48
N GLN A 307 0.49 -48.46 -23.49
CA GLN A 307 1.76 -47.92 -23.93
C GLN A 307 1.72 -47.78 -25.45
N THR A 308 2.16 -46.65 -26.00
CA THR A 308 2.69 -46.60 -27.36
C THR A 308 3.71 -45.49 -27.48
N THR A 309 4.89 -45.91 -27.90
CA THR A 309 6.12 -45.18 -28.16
C THR A 309 6.03 -44.33 -29.43
N GLU A 310 6.82 -43.27 -29.44
CA GLU A 310 7.08 -42.31 -30.52
C GLU A 310 7.64 -42.97 -31.79
N SER A 311 7.26 -42.48 -32.98
CA SER A 311 8.20 -42.15 -34.06
C SER A 311 7.54 -41.25 -35.12
N GLU A 312 8.32 -40.30 -35.61
CA GLU A 312 7.96 -39.20 -36.52
C GLU A 312 7.97 -39.56 -38.02
N SER A 313 7.28 -38.74 -38.82
CA SER A 313 7.78 -38.00 -40.01
C SER A 313 7.00 -38.14 -41.35
N GLY A 314 6.50 -36.96 -41.81
CA GLY A 314 6.35 -36.43 -43.19
C GLY A 314 5.40 -37.11 -44.20
N SER A 315 4.74 -36.45 -45.16
CA SER A 315 4.44 -35.05 -45.50
C SER A 315 3.61 -35.04 -46.82
N ILE A 316 2.69 -34.07 -46.99
CA ILE A 316 2.13 -33.51 -48.27
C ILE A 316 1.14 -34.40 -49.08
N THR A 317 0.09 -33.98 -49.80
CA THR A 317 -0.90 -32.87 -49.88
C THR A 317 -1.89 -33.28 -50.99
N GLN A 318 -3.21 -33.11 -50.83
CA GLN A 318 -4.19 -32.43 -51.74
C GLN A 318 -5.65 -32.90 -51.54
N LYS A 319 -6.56 -31.90 -51.58
CA LYS A 319 -8.03 -31.86 -51.42
C LYS A 319 -8.81 -32.39 -52.66
N PRO A 320 -10.17 -32.33 -52.73
CA PRO A 320 -11.23 -32.13 -51.71
C PRO A 320 -12.31 -33.24 -51.74
N ASP A 321 -13.25 -33.23 -50.78
CA ASP A 321 -14.69 -33.19 -51.10
C ASP A 321 -15.56 -33.01 -49.84
N GLU A 322 -16.64 -32.27 -50.06
CA GLU A 322 -17.65 -31.81 -49.10
C GLU A 322 -18.70 -32.89 -48.78
N SER A 323 -19.54 -32.57 -47.79
CA SER A 323 -20.80 -33.21 -47.37
C SER A 323 -20.68 -34.34 -46.35
N GLU A 324 -21.02 -34.01 -45.08
CA GLU A 324 -21.88 -34.86 -44.22
C GLU A 324 -22.17 -34.27 -42.82
N VAL A 325 -21.52 -33.19 -42.38
CA VAL A 325 -21.61 -32.77 -40.96
C VAL A 325 -22.66 -31.66 -40.68
N GLN A 326 -23.29 -31.05 -41.70
CA GLN A 326 -24.27 -29.97 -41.49
C GLN A 326 -25.72 -30.43 -41.25
N ASN A 327 -26.06 -31.71 -41.48
CA ASN A 327 -27.44 -32.19 -41.39
C ASN A 327 -27.90 -32.62 -39.98
N ASP A 328 -26.98 -32.76 -39.02
CA ASP A 328 -27.34 -33.16 -37.64
C ASP A 328 -27.61 -31.96 -36.71
N LEU A 329 -26.98 -30.81 -36.96
CA LEU A 329 -27.15 -29.62 -36.12
C LEU A 329 -28.51 -28.92 -36.32
N TRP A 330 -29.11 -28.98 -37.51
CA TRP A 330 -30.46 -28.44 -37.76
C TRP A 330 -31.58 -29.38 -37.33
N LYS A 331 -31.32 -30.69 -37.19
CA LYS A 331 -32.30 -31.65 -36.65
C LYS A 331 -32.41 -31.52 -35.13
N GLN A 332 -31.31 -31.38 -34.41
CA GLN A 332 -31.33 -31.18 -32.95
C GLN A 332 -31.95 -29.84 -32.52
N LEU A 333 -31.82 -28.78 -33.34
CA LEU A 333 -32.44 -27.47 -33.05
C LEU A 333 -33.95 -27.42 -33.32
N LYS A 334 -34.48 -28.23 -34.25
CA LYS A 334 -35.94 -28.31 -34.49
C LYS A 334 -36.66 -29.08 -33.39
N ASP A 335 -36.05 -30.11 -32.81
CA ASP A 335 -36.67 -30.89 -31.74
C ASP A 335 -36.68 -30.14 -30.39
N PHE A 336 -35.79 -29.16 -30.20
CA PHE A 336 -35.77 -28.33 -29.00
C PHE A 336 -36.80 -27.18 -29.03
N ALA A 337 -37.22 -26.73 -30.22
CA ALA A 337 -38.23 -25.67 -30.37
C ALA A 337 -39.69 -26.18 -30.36
N GLY A 338 -39.91 -27.49 -30.45
CA GLY A 338 -41.25 -28.11 -30.57
C GLY A 338 -41.95 -28.50 -29.27
N SER A 339 -41.27 -28.47 -28.11
CA SER A 339 -41.83 -29.02 -26.85
C SER A 339 -42.17 -27.97 -25.78
N VAL A 340 -41.84 -26.69 -25.99
CA VAL A 340 -42.05 -25.64 -24.97
C VAL A 340 -43.37 -24.85 -25.18
N ALA A 341 -44.06 -25.03 -26.31
CA ALA A 341 -45.24 -24.22 -26.63
C ALA A 341 -46.60 -24.73 -26.09
N ASN A 342 -46.70 -25.96 -25.58
CA ASN A 342 -48.01 -26.53 -25.15
C ASN A 342 -48.19 -26.71 -23.64
N GLY A 343 -47.21 -26.36 -22.80
CA GLY A 343 -47.32 -26.42 -21.34
C GLY A 343 -47.72 -25.09 -20.68
N ALA A 344 -47.26 -23.97 -21.23
CA ALA A 344 -47.43 -22.64 -20.61
C ALA A 344 -48.84 -22.04 -20.79
N LEU A 345 -49.61 -22.52 -21.77
CA LEU A 345 -50.94 -21.97 -22.10
C LEU A 345 -52.09 -22.57 -21.26
N LYS A 346 -51.86 -23.67 -20.53
CA LYS A 346 -52.88 -24.27 -19.65
C LYS A 346 -52.85 -23.72 -18.22
N TRP A 347 -51.72 -23.21 -17.75
CA TRP A 347 -51.59 -22.63 -16.40
C TRP A 347 -52.12 -21.18 -16.32
N PHE A 348 -51.99 -20.40 -17.41
CA PHE A 348 -52.44 -19.00 -17.44
C PHE A 348 -53.96 -18.80 -17.56
N LYS A 349 -54.75 -19.83 -17.89
CA LYS A 349 -56.21 -19.72 -18.06
C LYS A 349 -57.00 -20.02 -16.79
N ASP A 350 -56.39 -20.66 -15.80
CA ASP A 350 -57.07 -21.12 -14.59
C ASP A 350 -56.79 -20.22 -13.36
N ASN A 351 -56.04 -19.12 -13.52
CA ASN A 351 -55.56 -18.29 -12.41
C ASN A 351 -55.69 -16.76 -12.66
N LEU A 352 -56.62 -16.34 -13.51
CA LEU A 352 -56.97 -14.94 -13.74
C LEU A 352 -58.49 -14.73 -13.64
#